data_AF-A0A9W4FFQ5-F1
#
_entry.id   AF-A0A9W4FFQ5-F1
#
_cell.length_a   1.000
_cell.length_b   1.000
_cell.length_c   1.000
_cell.angle_alpha   90.00
_cell.angle_beta   90.00
_cell.angle_gamma   90.00
#
_symmetry.space_group_name_H-M   'P 1'
#
loop_
_entity.id
_entity.type
_entity.pdbx_description
1 polymer ?
#
loop_
_entity_poly.entity_id
_entity_poly.type
_entity_poly.pdbx_seq_one_letter_code
_entity_poly.pdbx_strand_id
1 'polypeptide(L)'
;MVGHALLLRGEFVVTGTLKVKFVKPAPVERPLIGRAREVGRGGRRVYVEADIVLAGTDFLVASAEATMVRRPADHFARHEEWLKSVNGEAR
;
A
#
# COMPACT_ATOMS: atom_id res chain seq x y z
N MET A 1 3.01 -5.04 -2.18
CA MET A 1 2.03 -6.04 -1.68
C MET A 1 0.75 -5.39 -1.18
N VAL A 2 0.77 -4.55 -0.15
CA VAL A 2 -0.45 -3.99 0.48
C VAL A 2 -1.39 -3.26 -0.49
N GLY A 3 -0.86 -2.43 -1.40
CA GLY A 3 -1.68 -1.82 -2.46
C GLY A 3 -2.00 -2.78 -3.61
N HIS A 4 -1.10 -3.71 -3.93
CA HIS A 4 -1.29 -4.68 -5.00
C HIS A 4 -2.44 -5.65 -4.70
N ALA A 5 -2.67 -5.98 -3.43
CA ALA A 5 -3.80 -6.80 -2.99
C ALA A 5 -5.16 -6.19 -3.37
N LEU A 6 -5.26 -4.86 -3.45
CA LEU A 6 -6.47 -4.14 -3.85
C LEU A 6 -6.51 -3.91 -5.37
N LEU A 7 -5.36 -3.69 -6.01
CA LEU A 7 -5.26 -3.62 -7.47
C LEU A 7 -5.71 -4.92 -8.14
N LEU A 8 -5.33 -6.09 -7.59
CA LEU A 8 -5.80 -7.40 -8.07
C LEU A 8 -7.32 -7.60 -7.93
N ARG A 9 -7.99 -6.73 -7.17
CA ARG A 9 -9.45 -6.68 -7.00
C ARG A 9 -10.11 -5.57 -7.83
N GLY A 10 -9.35 -4.93 -8.74
CA GLY A 10 -9.84 -3.83 -9.58
C GLY A 10 -10.00 -2.50 -8.85
N GLU A 11 -9.47 -2.36 -7.63
CA GLU A 11 -9.63 -1.14 -6.84
C GLU A 11 -8.44 -0.18 -7.04
N PHE A 12 -8.74 1.02 -7.55
CA PHE A 12 -7.76 2.09 -7.62
C PHE A 12 -7.59 2.76 -6.26
N VAL A 13 -6.44 2.51 -5.64
CA VAL A 13 -6.09 3.02 -4.32
C VAL A 13 -4.72 3.69 -4.31
N VAL A 14 -4.50 4.57 -3.34
CA VAL A 14 -3.18 5.10 -2.98
C VAL A 14 -2.87 4.79 -1.52
N THR A 15 -1.60 4.70 -1.17
CA THR A 15 -1.18 4.52 0.22
C THR A 15 -1.49 5.79 1.02
N GLY A 16 -2.32 5.68 2.05
CA GLY A 16 -2.54 6.76 3.02
C GLY A 16 -1.56 6.68 4.18
N THR A 17 -1.45 5.51 4.80
CA THR A 17 -0.43 5.22 5.83
C THR A 17 0.13 3.82 5.65
N LEU A 18 1.39 3.64 6.05
CA LEU A 18 2.06 2.35 6.07
C LEU A 18 2.97 2.28 7.31
N LYS A 19 2.72 1.29 8.17
CA LYS A 19 3.56 0.97 9.32
C LYS A 19 4.18 -0.40 9.08
N VAL A 20 5.50 -0.47 9.13
CA VAL A 20 6.26 -1.72 8.95
C VAL A 20 7.02 -2.04 10.23
N LYS A 21 6.95 -3.29 10.66
CA LYS A 21 7.77 -3.84 11.74
C LYS A 21 8.73 -4.87 11.16
N PHE A 22 10.01 -4.52 11.11
CA PHE A 22 11.08 -5.43 10.77
C PHE A 22 11.44 -6.29 11.99
N VAL A 23 11.31 -7.62 11.84
CA VAL A 23 11.53 -8.59 12.92
C VAL A 23 12.92 -9.22 12.82
N LYS A 24 13.36 -9.51 11.58
CA LYS A 24 14.68 -10.04 11.25
C LYS A 24 15.22 -9.35 10.00
N PRO A 25 16.55 -9.28 9.81
CA PRO A 25 17.13 -8.82 8.55
C PRO A 25 16.59 -9.66 7.38
N ALA A 26 16.21 -9.00 6.29
CA ALA A 26 15.79 -9.67 5.08
C ALA A 26 17.02 -10.20 4.34
N PRO A 27 17.17 -11.52 4.16
CA PRO A 27 18.29 -12.06 3.42
C PRO A 27 18.18 -11.71 1.93
N VAL A 28 19.28 -11.24 1.34
CA VAL A 28 19.38 -10.97 -0.10
C VAL A 28 19.51 -12.31 -0.85
N GLU A 29 18.99 -12.37 -2.08
CA GLU A 29 19.05 -13.55 -2.97
C GLU A 29 18.40 -14.82 -2.40
N ARG A 30 17.61 -14.69 -1.34
CA ARG A 30 16.85 -15.77 -0.73
C ARG A 30 15.36 -15.52 -1.01
N PRO A 31 14.62 -16.52 -1.53
CA PRO A 31 13.21 -16.31 -1.84
C PRO A 31 12.39 -15.96 -0.59
N LEU A 32 11.51 -14.97 -0.74
CA LEU A 32 10.59 -14.53 0.30
C LEU A 32 9.15 -14.72 -0.19
N ILE A 33 8.25 -15.10 0.71
CA ILE A 33 6.81 -15.21 0.42
C ILE A 33 6.12 -14.05 1.12
N GLY A 34 5.44 -13.23 0.32
CA GLY A 34 4.66 -12.11 0.77
C GLY A 34 3.17 -12.42 0.78
N ARG A 35 2.47 -12.09 1.86
CA ARG A 35 1.01 -12.25 1.97
C ARG A 35 0.40 -10.91 2.36
N ALA A 36 -0.78 -10.63 1.84
CA ALA A 36 -1.54 -9.46 2.21
C ALA A 36 -3.04 -9.80 2.22
N ARG A 37 -3.76 -9.26 3.19
CA ARG A 37 -5.20 -9.44 3.33
C ARG A 37 -5.85 -8.13 3.73
N GLU A 38 -7.03 -7.90 3.19
CA GLU A 38 -7.91 -6.87 3.72
C GLU A 38 -8.43 -7.31 5.09
N VAL A 39 -8.41 -6.41 6.06
CA VAL A 39 -8.91 -6.65 7.42
C VAL A 39 -10.08 -5.75 7.79
N GLY A 40 -10.43 -4.79 6.93
CA GLY A 40 -11.63 -3.99 7.09
C GLY A 40 -11.72 -2.81 6.12
N ARG A 41 -12.84 -2.09 6.20
CA ARG A 41 -13.11 -0.88 5.39
C ARG A 41 -13.77 0.20 6.25
N GLY A 42 -13.57 1.46 5.87
CA GLY A 42 -14.20 2.62 6.50
C GLY A 42 -14.25 3.82 5.56
N GLY A 43 -15.44 4.18 5.06
CA GLY A 43 -15.59 5.23 4.04
C GLY A 43 -14.73 4.93 2.82
N ARG A 44 -13.82 5.84 2.44
CA ARG A 44 -12.86 5.62 1.34
C ARG A 44 -11.62 4.80 1.74
N ARG A 45 -11.48 4.42 3.00
CA ARG A 45 -10.31 3.70 3.53
C ARG A 45 -10.52 2.18 3.46
N VAL A 46 -9.47 1.47 3.11
CA VAL A 46 -9.36 0.02 3.16
C VAL A 46 -8.14 -0.33 4.00
N TYR A 47 -8.33 -1.14 5.04
CA TYR A 47 -7.28 -1.53 5.97
C TYR A 47 -6.70 -2.88 5.52
N VAL A 48 -5.38 -2.93 5.38
CA VAL A 48 -4.67 -4.09 4.85
C VAL A 48 -3.56 -4.47 5.82
N GLU A 49 -3.50 -5.76 6.17
CA GLU A 49 -2.37 -6.36 6.87
C GLU A 49 -1.53 -7.16 5.88
N ALA A 50 -0.22 -7.18 6.10
CA ALA A 50 0.69 -7.99 5.31
C ALA A 50 1.84 -8.55 6.14
N ASP A 51 2.37 -9.67 5.69
CA ASP A 51 3.57 -10.29 6.24
C ASP A 51 4.51 -10.76 5.12
N ILE A 52 5.78 -10.89 5.48
CA ILE A 52 6.80 -11.53 4.65
C ILE A 52 7.49 -12.60 5.48
N VAL A 53 7.53 -13.82 4.95
CA VAL A 53 8.25 -14.94 5.53
C VAL A 53 9.38 -15.40 4.61
N LEU A 54 10.43 -16.00 5.18
CA LEU A 54 11.45 -16.69 4.40
C LEU A 54 10.85 -17.95 3.77
N ALA A 55 10.96 -18.10 2.45
CA ALA A 55 10.35 -19.22 1.74
C ALA A 55 10.86 -20.58 2.24
N GLY A 56 9.96 -21.55 2.31
CA GLY A 56 10.25 -22.88 2.87
C GLY A 56 10.38 -22.92 4.40
N THR A 57 10.04 -21.82 5.09
CA THR A 57 10.03 -21.73 6.56
C THR A 57 8.84 -20.89 7.04
N ASP A 58 8.60 -20.88 8.35
CA ASP A 58 7.66 -19.96 9.01
C ASP A 58 8.35 -18.74 9.63
N PHE A 59 9.60 -18.46 9.25
CA PHE A 59 10.34 -17.34 9.81
C PHE A 59 9.83 -16.00 9.27
N LEU A 60 9.15 -15.26 10.14
CA LEU A 60 8.69 -13.89 9.89
C LEU A 60 9.89 -12.93 9.78
N VAL A 61 9.99 -12.26 8.64
CA VAL A 61 11.00 -11.23 8.37
C VAL A 61 10.44 -9.86 8.71
N ALA A 62 9.23 -9.56 8.25
CA ALA A 62 8.54 -8.30 8.52
C ALA A 62 7.03 -8.45 8.50
N SER A 63 6.34 -7.57 9.21
CA SER A 63 4.88 -7.40 9.15
C SER A 63 4.55 -5.94 8.86
N ALA A 64 3.37 -5.69 8.29
CA ALA A 64 2.92 -4.36 7.98
C ALA A 64 1.41 -4.19 8.18
N GLU A 65 1.03 -2.99 8.58
CA GLU A 65 -0.33 -2.49 8.61
C GLU A 65 -0.39 -1.28 7.67
N ALA A 66 -1.39 -1.25 6.78
CA ALA A 66 -1.56 -0.16 5.83
C ALA A 66 -3.01 0.33 5.81
N THR A 67 -3.16 1.65 5.71
CA THR A 67 -4.42 2.26 5.30
C THR A 67 -4.30 2.67 3.84
N MET A 68 -5.08 2.01 2.99
CA MET A 68 -5.20 2.34 1.57
C MET A 68 -6.41 3.25 1.38
N VAL A 69 -6.31 4.25 0.50
CA VAL A 69 -7.40 5.20 0.22
C VAL A 69 -7.87 5.04 -1.21
N ARG A 70 -9.13 4.64 -1.38
CA ARG A 70 -9.81 4.58 -2.68
C ARG A 70 -9.86 5.96 -3.29
N ARG A 71 -9.47 6.06 -4.56
CA ARG A 71 -9.47 7.34 -5.27
C ARG A 71 -10.45 7.32 -6.45
N PRO A 72 -11.10 8.46 -6.74
CA PRO A 72 -11.79 8.64 -8.02
C PRO A 72 -10.77 8.62 -9.17
N ALA A 73 -11.26 8.32 -10.38
CA ALA A 73 -10.41 8.20 -11.56
C ALA A 73 -9.64 9.49 -11.88
N ASP A 74 -10.22 10.65 -11.58
CA ASP A 74 -9.69 11.99 -11.82
C ASP A 74 -8.64 12.46 -10.78
N HIS A 75 -8.27 11.61 -9.82
CA HIS A 75 -7.41 12.00 -8.70
C HIS A 75 -6.09 12.67 -9.12
N PHE A 76 -5.43 12.17 -10.18
CA PHE A 76 -4.17 12.76 -10.65
C PHE A 76 -4.39 14.08 -11.37
N ALA A 77 -5.44 14.17 -12.21
CA ALA A 77 -5.79 15.44 -12.87
C ALA A 77 -6.10 16.54 -11.84
N ARG A 78 -6.89 16.23 -10.82
CA ARG A 78 -7.18 17.16 -9.71
C ARG A 78 -5.93 17.56 -8.93
N HIS A 79 -4.98 16.64 -8.75
CA HIS A 79 -3.72 16.95 -8.10
C HIS A 79 -2.85 17.87 -8.96
N GLU A 80 -2.78 17.63 -10.27
CA GLU A 80 -2.07 18.50 -11.21
C GLU A 80 -2.68 19.91 -11.28
N GLU A 81 -4.01 20.02 -11.32
CA GLU A 81 -4.72 21.31 -11.23
C GLU A 81 -4.39 22.05 -9.93
N TRP A 82 -4.39 21.34 -8.81
CA TRP A 82 -4.00 21.91 -7.52
C TRP A 82 -2.54 22.38 -7.53
N LEU A 83 -1.59 21.59 -8.06
CA LEU A 83 -0.19 21.99 -8.19
C LEU A 83 -0.03 23.27 -9.03
N LYS A 84 -0.75 23.37 -10.17
CA LYS A 84 -0.76 24.59 -10.99
C LYS A 84 -1.27 25.80 -10.22
N SER A 85 -2.30 25.62 -9.38
CA SER A 85 -2.84 26.71 -8.55
C SER A 85 -1.85 27.20 -7.49
N VAL A 86 -1.06 26.30 -6.89
CA VAL A 86 -0.05 26.64 -5.87
C VAL A 86 1.17 27.32 -6.49
N ASN A 87 1.55 26.94 -7.71
CA ASN A 87 2.69 27.51 -8.43
C ASN A 87 2.39 28.86 -9.12
N GLY A 88 1.15 29.37 -9.03
CA GLY A 88 0.74 30.60 -9.72
C GLY A 88 0.59 30.43 -11.24
N GLU A 89 0.51 29.20 -11.73
CA GLU A 89 0.31 28.85 -13.15
C GLU A 89 -1.18 28.66 -13.51
N ALA A 90 -2.07 28.77 -12.53
CA ALA A 90 -3.50 28.83 -12.76
C ALA A 90 -3.85 30.16 -13.44
N ARG A 91 -4.09 30.10 -14.75
CA ARG A 91 -4.65 31.19 -15.55
C ARG A 91 -6.10 31.47 -15.18
#